data_AF-A0A7X6FLX0-F1
#
_entry.id   AF-A0A7X6FLX0-F1
#
_cell.length_a   1.000
_cell.length_b   1.000
_cell.length_c   1.000
_cell.angle_alpha   90.00
_cell.angle_beta   90.00
_cell.angle_gamma   90.00
#
_symmetry.space_group_name_H-M   'P 1'
#
loop_
_entity.id
_entity.type
_entity.pdbx_description
1 polymer ?
#
loop_
_entity_poly.entity_id
_entity_poly.type
_entity_poly.pdbx_seq_one_letter_code
_entity_poly.pdbx_strand_id
1 'polypeptide(L)'
;MTTERAQTGSLMGHALPRRALLRATVGVGGLVTLSCFISPSSAAAADDEAQRFTLLSEFLTGYKLDPVLGARYLAALAKRNKTFSSDISALQHVVQQSGVADMDAFLALKLADPDMMKTATKIVSAWYLGVVGEPEDAELITYREALMYRPTKDILPIPTYGPGPNAWGPKPDSKI
;
A
#
# COMPACT_ATOMS: atom_id res chain seq x y z
N MET A 1 27.31 -46.84 -65.79
CA MET A 1 28.52 -46.49 -65.03
C MET A 1 28.35 -45.04 -64.56
N THR A 2 27.99 -44.90 -63.27
CA THR A 2 28.14 -43.74 -62.37
C THR A 2 27.96 -42.30 -62.90
N THR A 3 26.78 -41.76 -62.64
CA THR A 3 26.39 -40.33 -62.56
C THR A 3 25.22 -40.29 -61.56
N GLU A 4 25.02 -39.37 -60.62
CA GLU A 4 25.69 -38.17 -60.14
C GLU A 4 25.01 -37.93 -58.77
N ARG A 5 25.78 -37.73 -57.68
CA ARG A 5 25.24 -37.61 -56.31
C ARG A 5 25.05 -36.12 -56.00
N ALA A 6 23.81 -35.68 -55.90
CA ALA A 6 23.46 -34.33 -55.46
C ALA A 6 24.02 -34.06 -54.05
N GLN A 7 24.89 -33.06 -53.93
CA GLN A 7 25.36 -32.51 -52.66
C GLN A 7 24.57 -31.23 -52.36
N THR A 8 23.63 -31.33 -51.43
CA THR A 8 22.90 -30.19 -50.87
C THR A 8 23.83 -29.45 -49.90
N GLY A 9 24.05 -28.16 -50.15
CA GLY A 9 24.93 -27.30 -49.36
C GLY A 9 24.48 -27.17 -47.90
N SER A 10 25.42 -27.39 -46.98
CA SER A 10 25.29 -27.08 -45.56
C SER A 10 25.87 -25.67 -45.33
N LEU A 11 25.00 -24.70 -45.00
CA LEU A 11 25.40 -23.36 -44.58
C LEU A 11 25.93 -23.44 -43.14
N MET A 12 27.25 -23.45 -42.97
CA MET A 12 27.89 -23.25 -41.67
C MET A 12 27.70 -21.81 -41.20
N GLY A 13 26.67 -21.59 -40.36
CA GLY A 13 26.59 -20.40 -39.52
C GLY A 13 27.71 -20.42 -38.47
N HIS A 14 28.68 -19.53 -38.61
CA HIS A 14 29.73 -19.35 -37.60
C HIS A 14 29.13 -18.70 -36.34
N ALA A 15 29.02 -19.48 -35.27
CA ALA A 15 28.61 -18.99 -33.96
C ALA A 15 29.71 -18.08 -33.38
N LEU A 16 29.44 -16.78 -33.26
CA LEU A 16 30.36 -15.83 -32.63
C LEU A 16 30.48 -16.14 -31.13
N PRO A 17 31.70 -16.26 -30.57
CA PRO A 17 31.88 -16.63 -29.18
C PRO A 17 31.49 -15.47 -28.27
N ARG A 18 30.53 -15.73 -27.37
CA ARG A 18 30.00 -14.81 -26.32
C ARG A 18 31.07 -14.06 -25.52
N ARG A 19 32.30 -14.58 -25.48
CA ARG A 19 33.45 -14.04 -24.75
C ARG A 19 34.10 -12.83 -25.43
N ALA A 20 33.92 -12.67 -26.75
CA ALA A 20 34.42 -11.50 -27.48
C ALA A 20 33.58 -10.24 -27.20
N LEU A 21 32.28 -10.41 -26.96
CA LEU A 21 31.35 -9.31 -26.67
C LEU A 21 31.63 -8.66 -25.31
N LEU A 22 32.06 -9.45 -24.32
CA LEU A 22 32.34 -9.02 -22.95
C LEU A 22 33.66 -8.26 -22.78
N ARG A 23 34.54 -8.24 -23.79
CA ARG A 23 35.81 -7.52 -23.76
C ARG A 23 35.77 -6.15 -24.46
N ALA A 24 34.66 -5.81 -25.12
CA ALA A 24 34.54 -4.58 -25.90
C ALA A 24 34.06 -3.35 -25.10
N THR A 25 33.87 -3.45 -23.77
CA THR A 25 33.30 -2.35 -22.95
C THR A 25 34.32 -1.61 -22.07
N VAL A 26 35.62 -1.70 -22.37
CA VAL A 26 36.62 -0.91 -21.65
C VAL A 26 37.31 0.05 -22.62
N GLY A 27 36.82 1.29 -22.62
CA GLY A 27 37.55 2.45 -23.13
C GLY A 27 36.77 3.29 -24.14
N VAL A 28 36.20 4.41 -23.68
CA VAL A 28 36.46 5.78 -24.17
C VAL A 28 35.36 6.73 -23.65
N GLY A 29 35.79 7.81 -22.98
CA GLY A 29 35.02 9.03 -22.68
C GLY A 29 34.38 9.04 -21.29
N GLY A 30 34.86 9.75 -20.27
CA GLY A 30 35.53 11.05 -20.28
C GLY A 30 34.61 12.10 -19.65
N LEU A 31 34.70 12.23 -18.32
CA LEU A 31 34.41 13.44 -17.52
C LEU A 31 33.14 14.25 -17.88
N VAL A 32 31.98 13.84 -17.37
CA VAL A 32 30.89 14.79 -17.03
C VAL A 32 30.92 15.00 -15.53
N THR A 33 31.46 16.15 -15.14
CA THR A 33 31.52 16.66 -13.79
C THR A 33 30.13 16.81 -13.18
N LEU A 34 30.02 16.31 -11.95
CA LEU A 34 29.04 16.58 -10.90
C LEU A 34 28.12 17.79 -11.14
N SER A 35 26.85 17.51 -11.46
CA SER A 35 25.70 18.39 -11.19
C SER A 35 24.40 17.58 -11.27
N CYS A 36 24.36 16.38 -10.67
CA CYS A 36 23.06 15.78 -10.36
C CYS A 36 22.58 16.49 -9.09
N PHE A 37 21.93 17.62 -9.29
CA PHE A 37 21.19 18.29 -8.25
C PHE A 37 20.30 17.27 -7.58
N ILE A 38 20.39 17.24 -6.26
CA ILE A 38 19.60 16.44 -5.34
C ILE A 38 18.16 16.97 -5.44
N SER A 39 17.51 16.69 -6.55
CA SER A 39 16.06 16.78 -6.64
C SER A 39 15.55 15.60 -5.84
N PRO A 40 14.80 15.80 -4.74
CA PRO A 40 14.14 14.68 -4.09
C PRO A 40 13.32 13.98 -5.17
N SER A 41 13.65 12.69 -5.42
CA SER A 41 12.88 11.89 -6.36
C SER A 41 11.43 11.91 -5.88
N SER A 42 10.45 12.19 -6.76
CA SER A 42 9.03 12.25 -6.38
C SER A 42 8.56 10.98 -5.68
N ALA A 43 9.20 9.84 -5.95
CA ALA A 43 8.98 8.58 -5.24
C ALA A 43 9.33 8.67 -3.74
N ALA A 44 10.45 9.29 -3.38
CA ALA A 44 10.86 9.44 -1.98
C ALA A 44 9.92 10.37 -1.20
N ALA A 45 9.42 11.43 -1.84
CA ALA A 45 8.43 12.32 -1.25
C ALA A 45 7.08 11.62 -1.04
N ALA A 46 6.66 10.78 -1.99
CA ALA A 46 5.43 9.99 -1.88
C ALA A 46 5.52 8.94 -0.76
N ASP A 47 6.67 8.26 -0.62
CA ASP A 47 6.90 7.31 0.48
C ASP A 47 6.83 7.99 1.85
N ASP A 48 7.41 9.18 1.99
CA ASP A 48 7.36 9.96 3.22
C ASP A 48 5.93 10.42 3.56
N GLU A 49 5.15 10.89 2.59
CA GLU A 49 3.73 11.23 2.80
C GLU A 49 2.92 10.01 3.25
N ALA A 50 3.13 8.85 2.61
CA ALA A 50 2.49 7.60 2.99
C ALA A 50 2.86 7.15 4.42
N GLN A 51 4.14 7.29 4.80
CA GLN A 51 4.60 6.96 6.14
C GLN A 51 3.96 7.88 7.20
N ARG A 52 3.94 9.20 6.96
CA ARG A 52 3.29 10.17 7.87
C ARG A 52 1.79 9.91 7.98
N PHE A 53 1.12 9.61 6.88
CA PHE A 53 -0.29 9.22 6.89
C PHE A 53 -0.53 7.95 7.70
N THR A 54 0.36 6.95 7.57
CA THR A 54 0.28 5.71 8.34
C THR A 54 0.41 5.99 9.83
N LEU A 55 1.41 6.78 10.25
CA LEU A 55 1.60 7.15 11.66
C LEU A 55 0.41 7.94 12.24
N LEU A 56 -0.16 8.88 11.48
CA LEU A 56 -1.39 9.56 11.89
C LEU A 56 -2.54 8.56 12.05
N SER A 57 -2.69 7.64 11.12
CA SER A 57 -3.73 6.62 11.17
C SER A 57 -3.56 5.69 12.38
N GLU A 58 -2.32 5.34 12.75
CA GLU A 58 -2.05 4.56 13.97
C GLU A 58 -2.50 5.32 15.21
N PHE A 59 -2.22 6.62 15.30
CA PHE A 59 -2.69 7.48 16.39
C PHE A 59 -4.23 7.52 16.46
N LEU A 60 -4.89 7.79 15.33
CA LEU A 60 -6.35 7.92 15.26
C LEU A 60 -7.10 6.62 15.57
N THR A 61 -6.50 5.47 15.23
CA THR A 61 -7.15 4.15 15.39
C THR A 61 -6.70 3.39 16.63
N GLY A 62 -5.58 3.78 17.24
CA GLY A 62 -4.96 3.07 18.36
C GLY A 62 -4.29 1.75 17.95
N TYR A 63 -4.15 1.46 16.66
CA TYR A 63 -3.61 0.21 16.15
C TYR A 63 -2.30 0.40 15.41
N LYS A 64 -1.46 -0.64 15.41
CA LYS A 64 -0.36 -0.78 14.45
C LYS A 64 -0.90 -1.18 13.07
N LEU A 65 -0.44 -0.48 12.04
CA LEU A 65 -0.97 -0.54 10.69
C LEU A 65 0.11 -0.93 9.68
N ASP A 66 -0.30 -1.61 8.61
CA ASP A 66 0.57 -1.98 7.51
C ASP A 66 0.86 -0.75 6.64
N PRO A 67 2.13 -0.33 6.45
CA PRO A 67 2.47 0.84 5.65
C PRO A 67 2.12 0.70 4.16
N VAL A 68 2.08 -0.53 3.62
CA VAL A 68 1.64 -0.79 2.24
C VAL A 68 0.15 -0.48 2.10
N LEU A 69 -0.66 -0.88 3.08
CA LEU A 69 -2.08 -0.49 3.12
C LEU A 69 -2.23 1.01 3.33
N GLY A 70 -1.39 1.62 4.18
CA GLY A 70 -1.36 3.06 4.40
C GLY A 70 -1.20 3.85 3.10
N ALA A 71 -0.23 3.48 2.26
CA ALA A 71 -0.05 4.09 0.95
C ALA A 71 -1.28 3.95 0.03
N ARG A 72 -1.93 2.77 0.03
CA ARG A 72 -3.13 2.53 -0.79
C ARG A 72 -4.33 3.33 -0.31
N TYR A 73 -4.55 3.42 1.00
CA TYR A 73 -5.59 4.26 1.59
C TYR A 73 -5.38 5.74 1.30
N LEU A 74 -4.15 6.23 1.47
CA LEU A 74 -3.79 7.62 1.16
C LEU A 74 -4.12 7.95 -0.30
N ALA A 75 -3.69 7.11 -1.24
CA ALA A 75 -3.95 7.31 -2.66
C ALA A 75 -5.46 7.33 -2.99
N ALA A 76 -6.23 6.39 -2.43
CA ALA A 76 -7.67 6.31 -2.66
C ALA A 76 -8.44 7.50 -2.07
N LEU A 77 -8.03 7.99 -0.90
CA LEU A 77 -8.64 9.16 -0.25
C LEU A 77 -8.28 10.46 -0.99
N ALA A 78 -7.02 10.63 -1.39
CA ALA A 78 -6.53 11.79 -2.13
C ALA A 78 -7.20 11.93 -3.51
N LYS A 79 -7.51 10.80 -4.17
CA LYS A 79 -8.24 10.78 -5.46
C LYS A 79 -9.61 11.46 -5.37
N ARG A 80 -10.26 11.44 -4.21
CA ARG A 80 -11.65 11.90 -4.00
C ARG A 80 -11.78 13.26 -3.32
N ASN A 81 -10.72 13.74 -2.68
CA ASN A 81 -10.71 15.05 -2.04
C ASN A 81 -9.42 15.80 -2.39
N LYS A 82 -9.56 16.91 -3.15
CA LYS A 82 -8.44 17.73 -3.59
C LYS A 82 -7.71 18.42 -2.43
N THR A 83 -8.39 18.70 -1.32
CA THR A 83 -7.79 19.32 -0.13
C THR A 83 -7.25 18.27 0.85
N PHE A 84 -7.34 16.97 0.54
CA PHE A 84 -7.06 15.93 1.52
C PHE A 84 -5.63 15.98 2.08
N SER A 85 -4.63 16.28 1.25
CA SER A 85 -3.23 16.40 1.70
C SER A 85 -3.05 17.59 2.66
N SER A 86 -3.70 18.73 2.41
CA SER A 86 -3.69 19.86 3.35
C SER A 86 -4.48 19.55 4.63
N ASP A 87 -5.61 18.84 4.52
CA ASP A 87 -6.45 18.47 5.66
C ASP A 87 -5.71 17.50 6.60
N ILE A 88 -4.99 16.52 6.04
CA ILE A 88 -4.08 15.63 6.80
C ILE A 88 -2.99 16.44 7.49
N SER A 89 -2.34 17.35 6.77
CA SER A 89 -1.23 18.13 7.32
C SER A 89 -1.69 19.01 8.50
N ALA A 90 -2.86 19.63 8.37
CA ALA A 90 -3.48 20.41 9.45
C ALA A 90 -3.82 19.53 10.67
N LEU A 91 -4.44 18.36 10.43
CA LEU A 91 -4.77 17.41 11.50
C LEU A 91 -3.51 16.90 12.21
N GLN A 92 -2.46 16.53 11.46
CA GLN A 92 -1.17 16.11 12.03
C GLN A 92 -0.55 17.18 12.90
N HIS A 93 -0.57 18.44 12.44
CA HIS A 93 -0.03 19.55 13.19
C HIS A 93 -0.77 19.73 14.53
N VAL A 94 -2.10 19.67 14.52
CA VAL A 94 -2.88 19.80 15.77
C VAL A 94 -2.65 18.62 16.72
N VAL A 95 -2.58 17.39 16.19
CA VAL A 95 -2.24 16.21 17.00
C VAL A 95 -0.87 16.38 17.65
N GLN A 96 0.15 16.79 16.90
CA GLN A 96 1.50 17.01 17.44
C GLN A 96 1.54 18.14 18.48
N GLN A 97 0.85 19.26 18.21
CA GLN A 97 0.80 20.40 19.12
C GLN A 97 0.06 20.10 20.42
N SER A 98 -0.93 19.20 20.38
CA SER A 98 -1.67 18.84 21.57
C SER A 98 -0.84 18.08 22.60
N GLY A 99 0.22 17.37 22.17
CA GLY A 99 1.08 16.58 23.03
C GLY A 99 0.40 15.39 23.72
N VAL A 100 -0.84 15.06 23.33
CA VAL A 100 -1.58 13.93 23.91
C VAL A 100 -1.08 12.60 23.37
N ALA A 101 -1.20 11.56 24.20
CA ALA A 101 -0.64 10.25 23.88
C ALA A 101 -1.54 9.40 22.95
N ASP A 102 -2.86 9.61 23.01
CA ASP A 102 -3.84 8.77 22.34
C ASP A 102 -5.09 9.56 21.89
N MET A 103 -5.95 8.87 21.15
CA MET A 103 -7.16 9.44 20.58
C MET A 103 -8.20 9.81 21.64
N ASP A 104 -8.29 9.10 22.76
CA ASP A 104 -9.25 9.41 23.83
C ASP A 104 -8.91 10.75 24.50
N ALA A 105 -7.63 10.97 24.79
CA ALA A 105 -7.12 12.24 25.28
C ALA A 105 -7.28 13.36 24.24
N PHE A 106 -7.10 13.05 22.94
CA PHE A 106 -7.33 14.00 21.85
C PHE A 106 -8.79 14.44 21.74
N LEU A 107 -9.74 13.50 21.87
CA LEU A 107 -11.18 13.78 21.86
C LEU A 107 -11.65 14.58 23.08
N ALA A 108 -10.95 14.48 24.21
CA ALA A 108 -11.20 15.29 25.40
C ALA A 108 -10.80 16.77 25.21
N LEU A 109 -10.00 17.09 24.19
CA LEU A 109 -9.68 18.47 23.84
C LEU A 109 -10.90 19.14 23.20
N LYS A 110 -11.12 20.42 23.53
CA LYS A 110 -12.09 21.24 22.79
C LYS A 110 -11.49 21.62 21.43
N LEU A 111 -11.67 20.74 20.44
CA LEU A 111 -11.32 21.06 19.06
C LEU A 111 -12.24 22.18 18.54
N ALA A 112 -11.63 23.22 17.98
CA ALA A 112 -12.36 24.37 17.43
C ALA A 112 -12.91 24.10 16.02
N ASP A 113 -12.32 23.16 15.28
CA ASP A 113 -12.61 22.93 13.87
C ASP A 113 -13.38 21.60 13.64
N PRO A 114 -14.68 21.67 13.28
CA PRO A 114 -15.47 20.48 12.98
C PRO A 114 -15.04 19.77 11.68
N ASP A 115 -14.43 20.46 10.71
CA ASP A 115 -13.98 19.84 9.46
C ASP A 115 -12.75 18.95 9.70
N MET A 116 -11.91 19.31 10.68
CA MET A 116 -10.83 18.46 11.14
C MET A 116 -11.34 17.12 11.69
N MET A 117 -12.43 17.14 12.48
CA MET A 117 -13.07 15.91 12.97
C MET A 117 -13.71 15.09 11.85
N LYS A 118 -14.25 15.72 10.80
CA LYS A 118 -14.71 15.01 9.60
C LYS A 118 -13.55 14.30 8.89
N THR A 119 -12.40 14.95 8.76
CA THR A 119 -11.20 14.34 8.16
C THR A 119 -10.72 13.14 8.98
N ALA A 120 -10.61 13.29 10.30
CA ALA A 120 -10.26 12.18 11.20
C ALA A 120 -11.24 11.01 11.07
N THR A 121 -12.55 11.31 11.09
CA THR A 121 -13.61 10.30 10.93
C THR A 121 -13.49 9.58 9.58
N LYS A 122 -13.22 10.31 8.49
CA LYS A 122 -13.05 9.72 7.16
C LYS A 122 -11.88 8.74 7.10
N ILE A 123 -10.75 9.08 7.74
CA ILE A 123 -9.58 8.21 7.84
C ILE A 123 -9.93 6.94 8.64
N VAL A 124 -10.52 7.10 9.83
CA VAL A 124 -10.89 5.98 10.70
C VAL A 124 -11.89 5.05 10.01
N SER A 125 -12.94 5.60 9.37
CA SER A 125 -13.94 4.82 8.65
C SER A 125 -13.31 3.99 7.52
N ALA A 126 -12.36 4.54 6.77
CA ALA A 126 -11.68 3.81 5.71
C ALA A 126 -10.92 2.58 6.23
N TRP A 127 -10.20 2.73 7.34
CA TRP A 127 -9.48 1.64 7.98
C TRP A 127 -10.40 0.60 8.61
N TYR A 128 -11.48 1.03 9.26
CA TYR A 128 -12.44 0.12 9.87
C TYR A 128 -13.20 -0.71 8.85
N LEU A 129 -13.64 -0.09 7.76
CA LEU A 129 -14.48 -0.75 6.76
C LEU A 129 -13.69 -1.48 5.68
N GLY A 130 -12.41 -1.14 5.47
CA GLY A 130 -11.65 -1.72 4.34
C GLY A 130 -11.89 -1.02 3.00
N VAL A 131 -12.75 0.00 2.97
CA VAL A 131 -13.30 0.61 1.76
C VAL A 131 -13.17 2.13 1.83
N VAL A 132 -12.92 2.77 0.69
CA VAL A 132 -12.88 4.24 0.53
C VAL A 132 -13.91 4.69 -0.51
N GLY A 133 -14.65 5.75 -0.20
CA GLY A 133 -15.66 6.31 -1.10
C GLY A 133 -17.09 6.03 -0.62
N GLU A 134 -18.04 6.50 -1.40
CA GLU A 134 -19.46 6.24 -1.22
C GLU A 134 -19.88 5.01 -2.03
N PRO A 135 -21.06 4.42 -1.82
CA PRO A 135 -21.47 3.20 -2.52
C PRO A 135 -21.35 3.25 -4.04
N GLU A 136 -21.53 4.41 -4.67
CA GLU A 136 -21.46 4.60 -6.12
C GLU A 136 -20.03 4.56 -6.67
N ASP A 137 -19.03 4.88 -5.85
CA ASP A 137 -17.61 4.96 -6.23
C ASP A 137 -16.68 4.20 -5.30
N ALA A 138 -17.21 3.27 -4.51
CA ALA A 138 -16.52 2.54 -3.46
C ALA A 138 -15.31 1.76 -4.01
N GLU A 139 -14.17 1.92 -3.34
CA GLU A 139 -12.93 1.22 -3.65
C GLU A 139 -12.51 0.35 -2.46
N LEU A 140 -12.54 -0.96 -2.67
CA LEU A 140 -12.08 -1.94 -1.70
C LEU A 140 -10.55 -1.93 -1.63
N ILE A 141 -10.00 -1.46 -0.51
CA ILE A 141 -8.56 -1.44 -0.25
C ILE A 141 -8.14 -2.79 0.32
N THR A 142 -8.82 -3.25 1.35
CA THR A 142 -8.59 -4.55 1.97
C THR A 142 -9.89 -5.10 2.53
N TYR A 143 -10.06 -6.41 2.44
CA TYR A 143 -11.18 -7.07 3.07
C TYR A 143 -10.76 -7.70 4.40
N ARG A 144 -9.81 -8.64 4.35
CA ARG A 144 -9.35 -9.40 5.52
C ARG A 144 -8.68 -8.53 6.61
N GLU A 145 -8.03 -7.43 6.22
CA GLU A 145 -7.29 -6.58 7.18
C GLU A 145 -8.13 -5.39 7.70
N ALA A 146 -9.42 -5.30 7.35
CA ALA A 146 -10.30 -4.24 7.83
C ALA A 146 -10.41 -4.29 9.37
N LEU A 147 -10.26 -3.13 10.04
CA LEU A 147 -10.13 -3.11 11.50
C LEU A 147 -11.40 -3.56 12.22
N MET A 148 -12.57 -3.46 11.59
CA MET A 148 -13.83 -3.90 12.20
C MET A 148 -13.85 -5.38 12.60
N TYR A 149 -13.00 -6.22 11.97
CA TYR A 149 -12.91 -7.64 12.31
C TYR A 149 -12.02 -7.93 13.52
N ARG A 150 -11.15 -7.00 13.93
CA ARG A 150 -10.19 -7.25 15.02
C ARG A 150 -10.85 -7.49 16.39
N PRO A 151 -11.86 -6.71 16.83
CA PRO A 151 -12.45 -6.90 18.15
C PRO A 151 -13.13 -8.26 18.36
N THR A 152 -13.56 -8.91 17.27
CA THR A 152 -14.31 -10.17 17.31
C THR A 152 -13.53 -11.36 16.76
N LYS A 153 -12.25 -11.21 16.41
CA LYS A 153 -11.44 -12.23 15.71
C LYS A 153 -11.42 -13.61 16.39
N ASP A 154 -11.55 -13.65 17.72
CA ASP A 154 -11.50 -14.87 18.53
C ASP A 154 -12.89 -15.51 18.72
N ILE A 155 -13.95 -14.88 18.21
CA ILE A 155 -15.35 -15.29 18.36
C ILE A 155 -16.01 -15.51 16.98
N LEU A 156 -15.80 -14.58 16.05
CA LEU A 156 -16.42 -14.58 14.72
C LEU A 156 -15.36 -14.68 13.64
N PRO A 157 -15.48 -15.63 12.70
CA PRO A 157 -14.62 -15.65 11.52
C PRO A 157 -14.96 -14.45 10.62
N ILE A 158 -13.94 -13.96 9.90
CA ILE A 158 -14.17 -13.03 8.79
C ILE A 158 -15.03 -13.76 7.76
N PRO A 159 -16.12 -13.17 7.23
CA PRO A 159 -16.95 -13.85 6.25
C PRO A 159 -16.10 -14.31 5.05
N THR A 160 -16.41 -15.46 4.46
CA THR A 160 -15.59 -16.16 3.43
C THR A 160 -14.25 -16.77 3.92
N TYR A 161 -13.81 -16.50 5.17
CA TYR A 161 -12.65 -17.13 5.82
C TYR A 161 -13.09 -18.04 6.99
N GLY A 162 -14.13 -18.83 6.77
CA GLY A 162 -14.66 -19.74 7.79
C GLY A 162 -13.62 -20.76 8.27
N PRO A 163 -13.77 -21.34 9.48
CA PRO A 163 -12.76 -22.22 10.08
C PRO A 163 -12.58 -23.57 9.37
N GLY A 164 -13.36 -23.83 8.32
CA GLY A 164 -13.44 -25.11 7.63
C GLY A 164 -14.83 -25.73 7.75
N PRO A 165 -14.99 -26.97 7.25
CA PRO A 165 -16.27 -27.66 7.28
C PRO A 165 -16.76 -27.92 8.70
N ASN A 166 -18.08 -27.92 8.90
CA ASN A 166 -18.75 -28.23 10.17
C ASN A 166 -18.33 -27.35 11.38
N ALA A 167 -17.77 -26.15 11.13
CA ALA A 167 -17.30 -25.25 12.18
C ALA A 167 -18.43 -24.55 12.98
N TRP A 168 -19.68 -24.72 12.56
CA TRP A 168 -20.87 -24.12 13.16
C TRP A 168 -21.33 -24.81 14.46
N GLY A 169 -20.59 -25.84 14.91
CA GLY A 169 -20.90 -26.64 16.09
C GLY A 169 -21.99 -27.71 15.84
N PRO A 170 -22.29 -28.53 16.87
CA PRO A 170 -23.41 -29.46 16.80
C PRO A 170 -24.73 -28.71 16.68
N LYS A 171 -25.72 -29.38 16.06
CA LYS A 171 -27.09 -28.86 16.00
C LYS A 171 -27.60 -28.59 17.42
N PRO A 172 -28.17 -27.40 17.70
CA PRO A 172 -28.85 -27.15 18.99
C PRO A 172 -29.90 -28.24 19.26
N ASP A 173 -29.96 -28.74 20.49
CA ASP A 173 -30.84 -29.81 21.00
C ASP A 173 -30.55 -31.27 20.58
N SER A 174 -29.39 -31.57 20.00
CA SER A 174 -28.93 -32.97 19.97
C SER A 174 -28.51 -33.40 21.39
N LYS A 175 -29.33 -34.19 22.08
CA LYS A 175 -28.92 -34.87 23.31
C LYS A 175 -27.63 -35.66 23.03
N ILE A 176 -26.59 -35.39 23.81
CA ILE A 176 -25.35 -36.18 23.85
C ILE A 176 -25.68 -37.59 24.34
#